data_AF-A0A562V4L8-F1
#
_entry.id   AF-A0A562V4L8-F1
#
_cell.length_a   1.000
_cell.length_b   1.000
_cell.length_c   1.000
_cell.angle_alpha   90.00
_cell.angle_beta   90.00
_cell.angle_gamma   90.00
#
_symmetry.space_group_name_H-M   'P 1'
#
loop_
_entity.id
_entity.type
_entity.pdbx_description
1 polymer ?
#
loop_
_entity_poly.entity_id
_entity_poly.type
_entity_poly.pdbx_seq_one_letter_code
_entity_poly.pdbx_strand_id
1 'polypeptide(L)'
;MPDIETIGRESRRVVHGVAHWSPARWRTPALDGEGDRAQVMRTLVQTLADLAAQAEGEPSRTVPPPEHDTVLPDQLTVITADLVAARPGPEQCDLAAGAIRVARAGLFGSEEHLTRSPE
;
A
#
# COMPACT_ATOMS: atom_id res chain seq x y z
N MET A 1 2.00 11.40 -15.49
CA MET A 1 0.71 11.01 -14.91
C MET A 1 0.74 9.49 -14.80
N PRO A 2 0.82 8.93 -13.58
CA PRO A 2 0.67 7.48 -13.36
C PRO A 2 -0.59 6.95 -14.04
N ASP A 3 -0.48 5.74 -14.58
CA ASP A 3 -1.53 4.99 -15.23
C ASP A 3 -1.80 3.66 -14.49
N ILE A 4 -2.80 2.93 -14.96
CA ILE A 4 -3.23 1.65 -14.38
C ILE A 4 -2.07 0.64 -14.32
N GLU A 5 -1.21 0.60 -15.35
CA GLU A 5 -0.04 -0.28 -15.37
C GLU A 5 0.96 0.09 -14.27
N THR A 6 1.19 1.39 -14.07
CA THR A 6 2.05 1.89 -13.01
C THR A 6 1.56 1.48 -11.63
N ILE A 7 0.26 1.58 -11.35
CA ILE A 7 -0.33 1.13 -10.08
C ILE A 7 -0.04 -0.35 -9.86
N GLY A 8 -0.37 -1.22 -10.82
CA GLY A 8 -0.16 -2.66 -10.70
C GLY A 8 1.30 -3.03 -10.48
N ARG A 9 2.22 -2.36 -11.18
CA ARG A 9 3.67 -2.59 -11.03
C ARG A 9 4.19 -2.14 -9.67
N GLU A 10 3.84 -0.96 -9.20
CA GLU A 10 4.33 -0.45 -7.91
C GLU A 10 3.75 -1.23 -6.73
N SER A 11 2.47 -1.61 -6.76
CA SER A 11 1.87 -2.52 -5.76
C SER A 11 2.61 -3.86 -5.71
N ARG A 12 2.92 -4.46 -6.86
CA ARG A 12 3.67 -5.73 -6.92
C ARG A 12 5.06 -5.61 -6.28
N ARG A 13 5.75 -4.47 -6.46
CA ARG A 13 7.04 -4.22 -5.80
C ARG A 13 6.91 -4.16 -4.29
N VAL A 14 5.86 -3.51 -3.78
CA VAL A 14 5.56 -3.50 -2.34
C VAL A 14 5.33 -4.93 -1.85
N VAL A 15 4.44 -5.70 -2.50
CA VAL A 15 4.14 -7.10 -2.16
C VAL A 15 5.41 -7.94 -2.08
N HIS A 16 6.26 -7.91 -3.11
CA HIS A 16 7.51 -8.67 -3.11
C HIS A 16 8.47 -8.27 -1.98
N GLY A 17 8.53 -6.97 -1.64
CA GLY A 17 9.40 -6.48 -0.56
C GLY A 17 8.93 -6.89 0.84
N VAL A 18 7.66 -7.23 1.02
CA VAL A 18 7.10 -7.63 2.33
C VAL A 18 6.73 -9.12 2.43
N ALA A 19 6.72 -9.87 1.33
CA ALA A 19 6.26 -11.27 1.30
C ALA A 19 6.99 -12.19 2.29
N HIS A 20 8.23 -11.87 2.65
CA HIS A 20 9.06 -12.66 3.57
C HIS A 20 9.03 -12.14 5.02
N TRP A 21 8.18 -11.16 5.34
CA TRP A 21 8.17 -10.52 6.65
C TRP A 21 7.50 -11.40 7.70
N SER A 22 8.17 -11.54 8.84
CA SER A 22 7.62 -12.22 10.01
C SER A 22 6.57 -11.36 10.73
N PRO A 23 5.70 -11.95 11.57
CA PRO A 23 4.77 -11.19 12.41
C PRO A 23 5.44 -10.15 13.32
N ALA A 24 6.68 -10.39 13.75
CA ALA A 24 7.43 -9.41 14.55
C ALA A 24 7.85 -8.18 13.72
N ARG A 25 8.21 -8.39 12.45
CA ARG A 25 8.61 -7.31 11.54
C ARG A 25 7.42 -6.40 11.18
N TRP A 26 6.23 -6.97 11.08
CA TRP A 26 4.98 -6.23 10.88
C TRP A 26 4.63 -5.28 12.04
N ARG A 27 4.93 -5.70 13.27
CA ARG A 27 4.71 -4.90 14.50
C ARG A 27 5.84 -3.92 14.81
N THR A 28 6.87 -3.86 13.96
CA THR A 28 7.93 -2.85 14.10
C THR A 28 7.36 -1.48 13.70
N PRO A 29 7.75 -0.39 14.39
CA PRO A 29 7.37 0.98 13.99
C PRO A 29 7.64 1.24 12.50
N ALA A 30 6.72 1.98 11.87
CA ALA A 30 6.93 2.50 10.53
C ALA A 30 8.17 3.42 10.51
N LEU A 31 8.89 3.41 9.40
CA LEU A 31 10.14 4.19 9.27
C LEU A 31 9.87 5.68 9.05
N ASP A 32 8.79 6.00 8.34
CA ASP A 32 8.29 7.36 8.12
C ASP A 32 6.79 7.38 8.45
N GLY A 33 6.40 7.89 9.63
CA GLY A 33 5.01 8.08 10.04
C GLY A 33 4.65 7.54 11.43
N GLU A 34 3.34 7.53 11.71
CA GLU A 34 2.77 7.00 12.96
C GLU A 34 2.32 5.55 12.81
N GLY A 35 2.45 4.76 13.88
CA GLY A 35 2.01 3.37 13.95
C GLY A 35 3.07 2.36 13.56
N ASP A 36 2.64 1.11 13.40
CA ASP A 36 3.48 0.01 12.94
C ASP A 36 3.36 -0.20 11.43
N ARG A 37 4.27 -1.00 10.87
CA ARG A 37 4.27 -1.32 9.45
C ARG A 37 2.98 -2.00 8.98
N ALA A 38 2.33 -2.76 9.86
CA ALA A 38 1.04 -3.38 9.56
C ALA A 38 -0.05 -2.32 9.37
N GLN A 39 -0.03 -1.27 10.20
CA GLN A 39 -0.93 -0.13 10.07
C GLN A 39 -0.72 0.62 8.76
N VAL A 40 0.52 0.84 8.34
CA VAL A 40 0.84 1.44 7.03
C VAL A 40 0.20 0.64 5.89
N MET A 41 0.35 -0.68 5.91
CA MET A 41 -0.20 -1.55 4.88
C MET A 41 -1.74 -1.59 4.92
N ARG A 42 -2.36 -1.64 6.10
CA ARG A 42 -3.82 -1.56 6.25
C ARG A 42 -4.39 -0.25 5.70
N THR A 43 -3.73 0.87 5.99
CA THR A 43 -4.11 2.19 5.45
C THR A 43 -4.01 2.22 3.92
N LEU A 44 -2.94 1.65 3.34
CA LEU A 44 -2.80 1.53 1.89
C LEU A 44 -3.94 0.71 1.29
N VAL A 45 -4.20 -0.48 1.84
CA VAL A 45 -5.26 -1.39 1.39
C VAL A 45 -6.63 -0.68 1.42
N GLN A 46 -6.96 -0.01 2.52
CA GLN A 46 -8.21 0.75 2.63
C GLN A 46 -8.29 1.86 1.57
N THR A 47 -7.21 2.63 1.41
CA THR A 47 -7.17 3.74 0.44
C THR A 47 -7.41 3.24 -0.99
N LEU A 48 -6.78 2.13 -1.38
CA LEU A 48 -6.98 1.56 -2.73
C LEU A 48 -8.40 0.99 -2.90
N ALA A 49 -8.99 0.40 -1.86
CA ALA A 49 -10.36 -0.09 -1.89
C ALA A 49 -11.37 1.06 -2.04
N ASP A 50 -11.14 2.18 -1.36
CA ASP A 50 -11.98 3.38 -1.48
C ASP A 50 -11.90 3.97 -2.89
N LEU A 51 -10.71 4.01 -3.49
CA LEU A 51 -10.53 4.45 -4.88
C LEU A 51 -11.20 3.50 -5.89
N ALA A 52 -11.18 2.19 -5.63
CA ALA A 52 -11.89 1.21 -6.45
C ALA A 52 -13.40 1.45 -6.39
N ALA A 53 -13.97 1.58 -5.19
CA ALA A 53 -15.38 1.89 -4.99
C ALA A 53 -15.79 3.20 -5.70
N GLN A 54 -14.96 4.24 -5.60
CA GLN A 54 -15.21 5.51 -6.32
C GLN A 54 -15.20 5.34 -7.84
N ALA A 55 -14.28 4.55 -8.39
CA ALA A 55 -14.22 4.27 -9.83
C ALA A 55 -15.45 3.48 -10.31
N GLU A 56 -16.01 2.63 -9.46
CA GLU A 56 -17.24 1.86 -9.73
C GLU A 56 -18.53 2.64 -9.46
N GLY A 57 -18.45 3.79 -8.80
CA GLY A 57 -19.63 4.55 -8.35
C GLY A 57 -20.33 3.92 -7.14
N GLU A 58 -19.64 3.06 -6.40
CA GLU A 58 -20.13 2.37 -5.22
C GLU A 58 -19.75 3.10 -3.92
N PRO A 59 -20.51 2.92 -2.82
CA PRO A 59 -20.12 3.45 -1.52
C PRO A 59 -18.83 2.81 -1.00
N SER A 60 -17.92 3.64 -0.48
CA SER A 60 -16.74 3.17 0.27
C SER A 60 -17.12 2.31 1.47
N ARG A 61 -16.37 1.24 1.70
CA ARG A 61 -16.59 0.29 2.80
C ARG A 61 -15.27 0.02 3.52
N THR A 62 -15.35 -0.16 4.83
CA THR A 62 -14.19 -0.60 5.61
C THR A 62 -13.77 -2.00 5.16
N VAL A 63 -12.51 -2.14 4.76
CA VAL A 63 -11.90 -3.43 4.47
C VAL A 63 -11.72 -4.18 5.80
N PRO A 64 -12.26 -5.40 5.94
CA PRO A 64 -12.08 -6.18 7.15
C PRO A 64 -10.60 -6.38 7.47
N PRO A 65 -10.17 -6.18 8.73
CA PRO A 65 -8.80 -6.45 9.12
C PRO A 65 -8.53 -7.96 8.99
N PRO A 66 -7.35 -8.37 8.53
CA PRO A 66 -7.03 -9.79 8.45
C PRO A 66 -6.83 -10.40 9.84
N GLU A 67 -6.98 -11.73 9.93
CA GLU A 67 -6.70 -12.49 11.16
C GLU A 67 -5.20 -12.42 11.54
N HIS A 68 -4.31 -12.30 10.55
CA HIS A 68 -2.86 -12.23 10.74
C HIS A 68 -2.22 -11.23 9.78
N ASP A 69 -1.27 -10.42 10.26
CA ASP A 69 -0.59 -9.42 9.43
C ASP A 69 0.18 -10.02 8.23
N THR A 70 0.51 -11.32 8.28
CA THR A 70 1.19 -12.01 7.18
C THR A 70 0.35 -12.16 5.92
N VAL A 71 -0.97 -11.96 5.97
CA VAL A 71 -1.85 -12.01 4.78
C VAL A 71 -2.05 -10.63 4.14
N LEU A 72 -1.53 -9.55 4.75
CA LEU A 72 -1.62 -8.21 4.20
C LEU A 72 -1.08 -8.08 2.75
N PRO A 73 -0.01 -8.78 2.33
CA PRO A 73 0.45 -8.74 0.93
C PRO A 73 -0.58 -9.34 -0.06
N ASP A 74 -1.28 -10.38 0.35
CA ASP A 74 -2.34 -11.00 -0.46
C ASP A 74 -3.54 -10.06 -0.56
N GLN A 75 -3.91 -9.43 0.54
CA GLN A 75 -4.98 -8.42 0.57
C GLN A 75 -4.67 -7.24 -0.35
N LEU A 76 -3.43 -6.74 -0.35
CA LEU A 76 -2.99 -5.70 -1.29
C LEU A 76 -3.08 -6.16 -2.75
N THR A 77 -2.75 -7.43 -3.01
CA THR A 77 -2.84 -8.01 -4.37
C THR A 77 -4.28 -8.02 -4.87
N VAL A 78 -5.22 -8.47 -4.04
CA VAL A 78 -6.66 -8.51 -4.37
C VAL A 78 -7.19 -7.10 -4.64
N ILE A 79 -6.99 -6.17 -3.69
CA ILE A 79 -7.53 -4.82 -3.83
C ILE A 79 -6.90 -4.06 -5.00
N THR A 80 -5.61 -4.28 -5.30
CA THR A 80 -5.00 -3.70 -6.50
C THR A 80 -5.64 -4.25 -7.77
N ALA A 81 -5.96 -5.55 -7.81
CA ALA A 81 -6.62 -6.15 -8.96
C ALA A 81 -8.04 -5.60 -9.15
N ASP A 82 -8.79 -5.39 -8.06
CA ASP A 82 -10.11 -4.77 -8.08
C ASP A 82 -10.04 -3.33 -8.59
N LEU A 83 -9.11 -2.53 -8.08
CA LEU A 83 -8.87 -1.17 -8.58
C LEU A 83 -8.53 -1.17 -10.08
N VAL A 84 -7.65 -2.06 -10.54
CA VAL A 84 -7.31 -2.16 -11.96
C VAL A 84 -8.53 -2.54 -12.81
N ALA A 85 -9.37 -3.47 -12.33
CA ALA A 85 -10.58 -3.90 -13.00
C ALA A 85 -11.65 -2.79 -13.07
N ALA A 86 -11.72 -1.93 -12.06
CA ALA A 86 -12.61 -0.76 -12.01
C ALA A 86 -12.27 0.33 -13.03
N ARG A 87 -11.08 0.26 -13.68
CA ARG A 87 -10.59 1.24 -14.67
C ARG A 87 -10.63 2.70 -14.15
N PRO A 88 -9.83 3.02 -13.12
CA PRO A 88 -9.80 4.33 -12.49
C PRO A 88 -9.47 5.44 -13.49
N GLY A 89 -10.06 6.61 -13.26
CA GLY A 89 -9.70 7.82 -13.98
C GLY A 89 -8.30 8.34 -13.61
N PRO A 90 -7.82 9.37 -14.32
CA PRO A 90 -6.48 9.93 -14.08
C PRO A 90 -6.25 10.42 -12.65
N GLU A 91 -7.26 11.06 -12.04
CA GLU A 91 -7.19 11.56 -10.66
C GLU A 91 -7.04 10.40 -9.66
N GLN A 92 -7.85 9.35 -9.81
CA GLN A 92 -7.72 8.16 -8.96
C GLN A 92 -6.36 7.47 -9.16
N CYS A 93 -5.80 7.50 -10.38
CA CYS A 93 -4.46 6.96 -10.63
C CYS A 93 -3.37 7.77 -9.91
N ASP A 94 -3.47 9.10 -9.93
CA ASP A 94 -2.56 9.99 -9.20
C ASP A 94 -2.62 9.76 -7.69
N LEU A 95 -3.84 9.63 -7.14
CA LEU A 95 -4.07 9.33 -5.73
C LEU A 95 -3.52 7.96 -5.32
N ALA A 96 -3.79 6.92 -6.11
CA ALA A 96 -3.31 5.56 -5.86
C ALA A 96 -1.76 5.51 -5.86
N ALA A 97 -1.13 6.13 -6.85
CA ALA A 97 0.33 6.20 -6.92
C ALA A 97 0.93 7.00 -5.75
N GLY A 98 0.25 8.06 -5.30
CA GLY A 98 0.59 8.79 -4.09
C GLY A 98 0.57 7.91 -2.84
N ALA A 99 -0.54 7.19 -2.63
CA ALA A 99 -0.72 6.28 -1.50
C ALA A 99 0.35 5.17 -1.48
N ILE A 100 0.64 4.54 -2.63
CA ILE A 100 1.67 3.50 -2.75
C ILE A 100 3.05 4.07 -2.39
N ARG A 101 3.38 5.30 -2.83
CA ARG A 101 4.66 5.95 -2.51
C ARG A 101 4.80 6.21 -1.01
N VAL A 102 3.77 6.74 -0.37
CA VAL A 102 3.75 6.98 1.09
C VAL A 102 3.92 5.66 1.84
N ALA A 103 3.18 4.62 1.46
CA ALA A 103 3.29 3.31 2.09
C ALA A 103 4.70 2.71 1.90
N ARG A 104 5.29 2.83 0.71
CA ARG A 104 6.65 2.37 0.44
C ARG A 104 7.67 3.05 1.35
N ALA A 105 7.56 4.37 1.58
CA ALA A 105 8.42 5.09 2.52
C ALA A 105 8.23 4.59 3.97
N GLY A 106 6.99 4.44 4.43
CA GLY A 106 6.71 3.92 5.78
C GLY A 106 7.21 2.47 6.01
N LEU A 107 7.19 1.63 4.97
CA LEU A 107 7.60 0.22 5.04
C LEU A 107 9.12 0.04 4.94
N PHE A 108 9.76 0.72 3.99
CA PHE A 108 11.17 0.47 3.62
C PHE A 108 12.11 1.64 3.91
N GLY A 109 11.58 2.79 4.30
CA GLY A 109 12.31 4.06 4.44
C GLY A 109 12.37 4.82 3.12
N SER A 110 12.55 6.13 3.22
CA SER A 110 12.98 6.98 2.11
C SER A 110 14.46 6.71 1.78
N GLU A 111 14.86 6.75 0.50
CA GLU A 111 16.25 6.50 0.06
C GLU A 111 17.27 7.49 0.70
N GLU A 112 16.79 8.54 1.36
CA GLU A 112 17.59 9.54 2.08
C GLU A 112 18.18 9.05 3.42
N HIS A 113 17.70 7.94 3.99
CA HIS A 113 18.19 7.44 5.29
C HIS A 113 19.43 6.54 5.22
N LEU A 114 20.00 6.28 4.02
CA LEU A 114 21.22 5.47 3.86
C LEU A 114 22.52 6.30 3.91
N THR A 115 22.46 7.64 3.98
CA THR A 115 23.63 8.55 3.94
C THR A 115 23.91 9.32 5.23
N ARG A 116 23.34 8.92 6.37
CA ARG A 116 23.82 9.38 7.70
C ARG A 116 24.33 8.21 8.52
N SER A 117 25.56 7.81 8.23
CA SER A 117 26.40 7.13 9.21
C SER A 117 27.11 8.22 10.02
N PRO A 118 26.87 8.34 11.35
CA PRO A 118 27.72 9.20 12.18
C PRO A 118 29.07 8.51 12.38
N GLU A 119 30.15 9.25 12.13
CA GLU A 119 31.52 8.92 12.56
C GLU A 119 31.65 8.96 14.09
#